data_AF-A0AA39Z8F8-F1
#
_entry.id   AF-A0AA39Z8F8-F1
#
_cell.length_a   1.000
_cell.length_b   1.000
_cell.length_c   1.000
_cell.angle_alpha   90.00
_cell.angle_beta   90.00
_cell.angle_gamma   90.00
#
_symmetry.space_group_name_H-M   'P 1'
#
loop_
_entity.id
_entity.type
_entity.pdbx_description
1 polymer ?
#
loop_
_entity_poly.entity_id
_entity_poly.type
_entity_poly.pdbx_seq_one_letter_code
_entity_poly.pdbx_strand_id
1 'polypeptide(L)'
;MPSKRKLDLPPAEVYKAAKLATNGSRHAHIEEDDDLEAGPAPPPEDDDGDYGPSAPPEDDDGDDEEGRFFGGGITETEKEVLDFMDSNQQSTVIDAAPETIDASWLKKTALAFEKKISRNAELRAKFETDPSKFIDSEADLDSAIKSLSILSDHPDLYPLFAQLGSAASLVSLLAHENTDIAIGAVEILSELTDQDVSASEPDWAALVNACLDADLLGLLTSNFSRLDETNDSDREGIYHALSLLENLCSSPAHCDKLGADTSLVQYLLSRISTQEKETSQNKQYSAEILAILVSSSLPNRTALVALNAVDLLLQQIAPYRKRDPDKTSSSYTVEFIRNSFECLSSLVSSSPGKTSFIEAEGVELCLIMLKNGGPKITKPSSLRLLDHACAFSPEVAAKIVTEGGLKTIFTMFMKNKTSVGPTTEHLVGIFASMLRFLPPDSAERIRTLAKFVEKGYEKLGRLVQLRREYAARLEIIERSIEEEKKTMDREEQEEMEDEFFSRRLDAGLFCLQTIDVVLAWLIAEDDGARNKVKELLADRDEDFGVLRKTIQEQIDGVDEAGEEGRETKEMLSTLVQFLV
;
A
#
# COMPACT_ATOMS: atom_id res chain seq x y z
N MET A 1 -36.42 -19.22 16.70
CA MET A 1 -35.43 -19.83 15.81
C MET A 1 -34.63 -18.71 15.18
N PRO A 2 -33.51 -18.26 15.74
CA PRO A 2 -32.64 -17.30 15.09
C PRO A 2 -31.50 -18.02 14.36
N SER A 3 -31.32 -17.61 13.11
CA SER A 3 -30.37 -18.12 12.12
C SER A 3 -28.95 -17.63 12.45
N LYS A 4 -28.07 -18.54 12.88
CA LYS A 4 -26.62 -18.32 12.94
C LYS A 4 -26.08 -18.24 11.51
N ARG A 5 -25.74 -17.05 11.02
CA ARG A 5 -24.83 -16.92 9.88
C ARG A 5 -23.41 -17.08 10.41
N LYS A 6 -22.78 -18.21 10.10
CA LYS A 6 -21.33 -18.41 10.23
C LYS A 6 -20.65 -17.72 9.04
N LEU A 7 -19.63 -16.92 9.30
CA LEU A 7 -18.72 -16.43 8.28
C LEU A 7 -17.61 -17.48 8.07
N ASP A 8 -17.41 -17.88 6.82
CA ASP A 8 -16.24 -18.61 6.35
C ASP A 8 -15.10 -17.61 6.13
N LEU A 9 -13.99 -17.74 6.86
CA LEU A 9 -12.72 -17.08 6.53
C LEU A 9 -11.63 -18.16 6.53
N PRO A 10 -10.83 -18.30 5.45
CA PRO A 10 -9.79 -19.32 5.38
C PRO A 10 -8.64 -19.04 6.39
N PRO A 11 -8.00 -20.08 6.96
CA PRO A 11 -7.03 -19.93 8.06
C PRO A 11 -5.79 -19.06 7.76
N ALA A 12 -5.50 -18.80 6.48
CA ALA A 12 -4.37 -18.00 6.02
C ALA A 12 -4.56 -16.47 6.19
N GLU A 13 -5.76 -15.99 6.54
CA GLU A 13 -6.04 -14.54 6.65
C GLU A 13 -5.77 -13.93 8.04
N VAL A 14 -5.44 -14.75 9.04
CA VAL A 14 -5.08 -14.25 10.39
C VAL A 14 -3.77 -13.43 10.38
N TYR A 15 -2.97 -13.52 9.31
CA TYR A 15 -1.77 -12.71 9.10
C TYR A 15 -2.02 -11.33 8.46
N LYS A 16 -3.29 -10.95 8.20
CA LYS A 16 -3.65 -9.68 7.54
C LYS A 16 -4.35 -8.65 8.42
N ALA A 17 -4.27 -8.76 9.74
CA ALA A 17 -4.72 -7.71 10.66
C ALA A 17 -3.52 -6.98 11.30
N ALA A 18 -2.69 -6.36 10.46
CA ALA A 18 -1.78 -5.30 10.89
C ALA A 18 -1.54 -4.35 9.71
N LYS A 19 -2.26 -3.21 9.76
CA LYS A 19 -2.25 -2.04 8.86
C LYS A 19 -3.33 -1.97 7.78
N LEU A 20 -4.43 -1.33 8.15
CA LEU A 20 -5.10 -0.32 7.32
C LEU A 20 -5.39 0.88 8.23
N ALA A 21 -4.38 1.73 8.42
CA ALA A 21 -4.65 3.11 8.83
C ALA A 21 -4.92 3.88 7.54
N THR A 22 -6.16 4.29 7.35
CA THR A 22 -6.63 5.24 6.35
C THR A 22 -5.81 6.54 6.44
N ASN A 23 -4.94 6.79 5.47
CA ASN A 23 -4.33 8.10 5.26
C ASN A 23 -5.32 8.99 4.49
N GLY A 24 -6.13 9.74 5.23
CA GLY A 24 -6.72 10.98 4.72
C GLY A 24 -5.72 12.11 4.92
N SER A 25 -5.36 12.80 3.84
CA SER A 25 -4.53 14.00 3.87
C SER A 25 -5.16 15.08 4.76
N ARG A 26 -4.41 15.63 5.71
CA ARG A 26 -4.62 16.98 6.22
C ARG A 26 -3.36 17.51 6.90
N HIS A 27 -3.11 18.77 6.60
CA HIS A 27 -1.94 19.57 6.91
C HIS A 27 -1.42 19.50 8.34
N ALA A 28 -0.09 19.61 8.44
CA ALA A 28 0.70 19.70 9.65
C ALA A 28 0.24 20.83 10.58
N HIS A 29 -0.02 20.47 11.84
CA HIS A 29 0.04 21.39 12.98
C HIS A 29 1.07 20.80 13.95
N ILE A 30 2.14 21.55 14.21
CA ILE A 30 3.19 21.19 15.17
C ILE A 30 2.72 21.70 16.53
N GLU A 31 2.49 20.78 17.47
CA GLU A 31 2.53 21.06 18.91
C GLU A 31 3.82 20.43 19.43
N GLU A 32 4.74 21.29 19.88
CA GLU A 32 5.97 20.93 20.58
C GLU A 32 5.63 20.77 22.07
N ASP A 33 6.01 19.65 22.67
CA ASP A 33 6.17 19.56 24.12
C ASP A 33 7.49 18.86 24.46
N ASP A 34 8.36 19.68 25.05
CA ASP A 34 9.47 19.45 25.97
C ASP A 34 10.11 18.06 26.10
N ASP A 35 11.40 17.99 25.73
CA ASP A 35 12.40 17.39 26.61
C ASP A 35 13.79 18.03 26.43
N LEU A 36 14.34 18.44 27.57
CA LEU A 36 15.50 19.30 27.78
C LEU A 36 16.86 18.61 27.56
N GLU A 37 17.77 19.22 26.79
CA GLU A 37 19.22 19.07 27.01
C GLU A 37 20.04 20.33 26.65
N ALA A 38 20.34 21.11 27.69
CA ALA A 38 21.45 22.03 27.96
C ALA A 38 22.18 22.79 26.81
N GLY A 39 21.84 24.07 26.65
CA GLY A 39 22.71 25.11 26.07
C GLY A 39 23.22 26.11 27.15
N PRO A 40 24.27 26.90 26.87
CA PRO A 40 24.96 27.72 27.88
C PRO A 40 24.18 28.98 28.29
N ALA A 41 24.44 29.42 29.54
CA ALA A 41 23.71 30.46 30.27
C ALA A 41 23.71 31.87 29.63
N PRO A 42 22.67 32.70 29.87
CA PRO A 42 22.60 34.07 29.38
C PRO A 42 23.44 35.05 30.24
N PRO A 43 23.95 36.16 29.65
CA PRO A 43 24.52 37.28 30.40
C PRO A 43 23.42 38.20 30.99
N PRO A 44 23.77 39.02 32.01
CA PRO A 44 22.80 39.60 32.94
C PRO A 44 22.04 40.82 32.41
N GLU A 45 20.87 41.03 33.01
CA GLU A 45 20.02 42.22 32.88
C GLU A 45 20.72 43.46 33.43
N ASP A 46 20.75 44.55 32.64
CA ASP A 46 20.84 45.93 33.13
C ASP A 46 20.12 46.87 32.14
N ASP A 47 19.01 47.40 32.66
CA ASP A 47 18.45 48.76 32.62
C ASP A 47 18.60 49.72 31.41
N ASP A 48 17.43 50.29 31.07
CA ASP A 48 17.16 51.63 30.52
C ASP A 48 17.75 52.07 29.16
N GLY A 49 16.87 52.20 28.16
CA GLY A 49 17.16 52.94 26.92
C GLY A 49 16.01 52.98 25.91
N ASP A 50 15.16 54.00 26.03
CA ASP A 50 14.18 54.48 25.03
C ASP A 50 14.79 54.64 23.62
N TYR A 51 14.26 53.96 22.60
CA TYR A 51 14.49 54.29 21.18
C TYR A 51 13.41 53.70 20.26
N GLY A 52 12.28 54.40 20.13
CA GLY A 52 11.39 54.29 18.97
C GLY A 52 11.56 55.52 18.06
N PRO A 53 11.87 55.40 16.76
CA PRO A 53 12.09 56.58 15.93
C PRO A 53 10.78 57.29 15.58
N SER A 54 10.72 58.57 15.97
CA SER A 54 9.71 59.57 15.62
C SER A 54 9.77 59.98 14.14
N ALA A 55 8.62 60.43 13.61
CA ALA A 55 8.44 60.90 12.23
C ALA A 55 9.32 62.13 11.87
N PRO A 56 9.88 62.22 10.65
CA PRO A 56 10.58 63.41 10.18
C PRO A 56 9.64 64.46 9.55
N PRO A 57 10.05 65.74 9.50
CA PRO A 57 9.23 66.90 9.18
C PRO A 57 9.20 67.27 7.69
N GLU A 58 8.23 68.12 7.35
CA GLU A 58 8.01 68.77 6.05
C GLU A 58 9.03 69.90 5.74
N ASP A 59 9.10 70.21 4.44
CA ASP A 59 9.63 71.42 3.77
C ASP A 59 10.99 71.35 3.05
N ASP A 60 10.85 71.27 1.72
CA ASP A 60 11.39 72.17 0.68
C ASP A 60 12.91 72.35 0.57
N ASP A 61 13.50 71.78 -0.49
CA ASP A 61 14.33 72.52 -1.45
C ASP A 61 14.89 71.57 -2.53
N GLY A 62 14.56 71.88 -3.79
CA GLY A 62 15.55 71.90 -4.87
C GLY A 62 15.87 70.60 -5.64
N ASP A 63 15.32 70.56 -6.85
CA ASP A 63 15.92 70.09 -8.11
C ASP A 63 16.50 68.68 -8.26
N ASP A 64 15.80 67.97 -9.14
CA ASP A 64 16.28 67.25 -10.32
C ASP A 64 16.44 65.72 -10.30
N GLU A 65 15.69 65.16 -11.25
CA GLU A 65 15.95 63.96 -12.05
C GLU A 65 15.95 62.61 -11.32
N GLU A 66 14.76 62.06 -11.06
CA GLU A 66 14.30 60.80 -11.69
C GLU A 66 12.92 60.35 -11.15
N GLY A 67 11.89 60.52 -12.00
CA GLY A 67 10.77 59.59 -12.18
C GLY A 67 9.95 59.11 -10.97
N ARG A 68 8.90 59.86 -10.59
CA ARG A 68 7.63 59.29 -10.06
C ARG A 68 6.42 60.12 -10.51
N PHE A 69 5.82 59.70 -11.64
CA PHE A 69 4.54 60.18 -12.14
C PHE A 69 3.45 59.19 -11.71
N PHE A 70 2.75 59.48 -10.60
CA PHE A 70 1.45 58.88 -10.31
C PHE A 70 0.42 60.00 -10.19
N GLY A 71 -0.40 60.15 -11.22
CA GLY A 71 -1.49 61.12 -11.26
C GLY A 71 -2.32 61.00 -12.53
N GLY A 72 -3.31 60.10 -12.50
CA GLY A 72 -4.52 60.14 -13.34
C GLY A 72 -4.35 59.84 -14.83
N GLY A 73 -4.73 58.64 -15.26
CA GLY A 73 -4.81 58.28 -16.67
C GLY A 73 -5.83 57.17 -16.92
N ILE A 74 -7.12 57.49 -16.84
CA ILE A 74 -8.12 56.82 -17.68
C ILE A 74 -8.63 57.92 -18.61
N THR A 75 -8.31 57.76 -19.89
CA THR A 75 -8.73 58.64 -20.97
C THR A 75 -10.23 58.47 -21.23
N GLU A 76 -10.88 59.51 -21.77
CA GLU A 76 -12.31 59.49 -22.13
C GLU A 76 -12.63 58.33 -23.10
N THR A 77 -11.65 57.98 -23.95
CA THR A 77 -11.64 56.80 -24.82
C THR A 77 -11.59 55.47 -24.09
N GLU A 78 -10.86 55.34 -22.98
CA GLU A 78 -10.84 54.10 -22.18
C GLU A 78 -12.15 53.89 -21.43
N LYS A 79 -12.85 54.98 -21.10
CA LYS A 79 -14.19 54.93 -20.49
C LYS A 79 -15.25 54.51 -21.50
N GLU A 80 -15.18 55.01 -22.73
CA GLU A 80 -16.06 54.56 -23.83
C GLU A 80 -15.77 53.10 -24.25
N VAL A 81 -14.52 52.64 -24.16
CA VAL A 81 -14.15 51.23 -24.40
C VAL A 81 -14.71 50.32 -23.30
N LEU A 82 -14.66 50.74 -22.03
CA LEU A 82 -15.30 50.03 -20.92
C LEU A 82 -16.83 49.97 -21.06
N ASP A 83 -17.47 51.07 -21.43
CA ASP A 83 -18.92 51.09 -21.67
C ASP A 83 -19.32 50.25 -22.91
N PHE A 84 -18.46 50.15 -23.93
CA PHE A 84 -18.67 49.25 -25.09
C PHE A 84 -18.46 47.77 -24.73
N MET A 85 -17.55 47.46 -23.80
CA MET A 85 -17.33 46.10 -23.29
C MET A 85 -18.50 45.64 -22.40
N ASP A 86 -19.03 46.52 -21.54
CA ASP A 86 -20.20 46.23 -20.71
C ASP A 86 -21.51 46.13 -21.53
N SER A 87 -21.67 46.94 -22.58
CA SER A 87 -22.84 46.87 -23.46
C SER A 87 -22.82 45.67 -24.43
N ASN A 88 -21.64 45.18 -24.83
CA ASN A 88 -21.52 43.92 -25.58
C ASN A 88 -21.66 42.68 -24.69
N GLN A 89 -21.27 42.74 -23.42
CA GLN A 89 -21.60 41.69 -22.44
C GLN A 89 -23.11 41.66 -22.14
N GLN A 90 -23.82 42.79 -22.11
CA GLN A 90 -25.28 42.78 -21.94
C GLN A 90 -26.07 42.40 -23.21
N SER A 91 -25.48 42.49 -24.40
CA SER A 91 -26.15 42.16 -25.66
C SER A 91 -25.97 40.70 -26.11
N THR A 92 -25.16 39.90 -25.40
CA THR A 92 -24.95 38.46 -25.66
C THR A 92 -25.38 37.55 -24.51
N VAL A 93 -25.87 38.11 -23.40
CA VAL A 93 -26.33 37.38 -22.21
C VAL A 93 -27.87 37.38 -22.13
N ILE A 94 -28.53 37.18 -23.27
CA ILE A 94 -29.96 36.87 -23.33
C ILE A 94 -30.08 35.49 -23.98
N ASP A 95 -30.45 34.49 -23.17
CA ASP A 95 -30.71 33.07 -23.49
C ASP A 95 -29.54 32.05 -23.53
N ALA A 96 -28.64 32.09 -22.55
CA ALA A 96 -27.97 30.86 -22.10
C ALA A 96 -28.18 30.71 -20.60
N ALA A 97 -29.25 30.01 -20.21
CA ALA A 97 -29.32 29.43 -18.87
C ALA A 97 -28.04 28.59 -18.62
N PRO A 98 -27.52 28.50 -17.39
CA PRO A 98 -26.44 27.57 -17.09
C PRO A 98 -26.82 26.20 -17.66
N GLU A 99 -25.98 25.66 -18.53
CA GLU A 99 -26.28 24.43 -19.26
C GLU A 99 -26.46 23.31 -18.23
N THR A 100 -27.69 22.84 -18.05
CA THR A 100 -27.99 21.76 -17.11
C THR A 100 -27.44 20.47 -17.70
N ILE A 101 -26.46 19.87 -17.01
CA ILE A 101 -25.82 18.63 -17.42
C ILE A 101 -26.76 17.47 -17.08
N ASP A 102 -27.65 17.17 -18.03
CA ASP A 102 -28.69 16.16 -17.92
C ASP A 102 -28.63 15.14 -19.06
N ALA A 103 -29.57 14.18 -19.07
CA ALA A 103 -29.65 13.17 -20.11
C ALA A 103 -29.84 13.73 -21.54
N SER A 104 -30.43 14.92 -21.69
CA SER A 104 -30.61 15.57 -22.98
C SER A 104 -29.30 16.19 -23.45
N TRP A 105 -28.59 16.86 -22.54
CA TRP A 105 -27.23 17.35 -22.76
C TRP A 105 -26.32 16.21 -23.20
N LEU A 106 -26.28 15.11 -22.44
CA LEU A 106 -25.41 13.97 -22.73
C LEU A 106 -25.68 13.37 -24.12
N LYS A 107 -26.95 13.19 -24.50
CA LYS A 107 -27.28 12.70 -25.86
C LYS A 107 -26.76 13.61 -26.96
N LYS A 108 -26.79 14.92 -26.75
CA LYS A 108 -26.32 15.92 -27.71
C LYS A 108 -24.79 15.94 -27.78
N THR A 109 -24.13 15.89 -26.62
CA THR A 109 -22.66 15.81 -26.47
C THR A 109 -22.12 14.52 -27.07
N ALA A 110 -22.69 13.38 -26.72
CA ALA A 110 -22.34 12.07 -27.29
C ALA A 110 -22.49 12.06 -28.82
N LEU A 111 -23.61 12.54 -29.36
CA LEU A 111 -23.79 12.62 -30.82
C LEU A 111 -22.77 13.54 -31.49
N ALA A 112 -22.38 14.64 -30.85
CA ALA A 112 -21.35 15.54 -31.36
C ALA A 112 -19.97 14.87 -31.34
N PHE A 113 -19.65 14.14 -30.26
CA PHE A 113 -18.44 13.33 -30.12
C PHE A 113 -18.33 12.28 -31.23
N GLU A 114 -19.37 11.47 -31.45
CA GLU A 114 -19.40 10.45 -32.52
C GLU A 114 -19.19 11.04 -33.92
N LYS A 115 -19.77 12.23 -34.18
CA LYS A 115 -19.58 12.95 -35.44
C LYS A 115 -18.13 13.40 -35.63
N LYS A 116 -17.46 13.84 -34.56
CA LYS A 116 -16.06 14.25 -34.60
C LYS A 116 -15.13 13.06 -34.83
N ILE A 117 -15.38 11.91 -34.18
CA ILE A 117 -14.67 10.65 -34.47
C ILE A 117 -14.81 10.30 -35.95
N SER A 118 -16.05 10.26 -36.45
CA SER A 118 -16.33 9.89 -37.84
C SER A 118 -15.67 10.86 -38.84
N ARG A 119 -15.77 12.16 -38.58
CA ARG A 119 -15.16 13.20 -39.43
C ARG A 119 -13.64 13.08 -39.47
N ASN A 120 -13.01 12.86 -38.32
CA ASN A 120 -11.57 12.67 -38.23
C ASN A 120 -11.14 11.43 -39.01
N ALA A 121 -11.77 10.28 -38.77
CA ALA A 121 -11.48 9.03 -39.47
C ALA A 121 -11.64 9.16 -40.99
N GLU A 122 -12.69 9.84 -41.46
CA GLU A 122 -12.89 10.12 -42.89
C GLU A 122 -11.78 10.99 -43.48
N LEU A 123 -11.35 12.05 -42.79
CA LEU A 123 -10.30 12.95 -43.28
C LEU A 123 -8.94 12.26 -43.28
N ARG A 124 -8.62 11.46 -42.25
CA ARG A 124 -7.42 10.61 -42.22
C ARG A 124 -7.41 9.61 -43.37
N ALA A 125 -8.53 8.93 -43.63
CA ALA A 125 -8.64 7.99 -44.75
C ALA A 125 -8.52 8.68 -46.13
N LYS A 126 -8.99 9.93 -46.26
CA LYS A 126 -8.91 10.70 -47.52
C LYS A 126 -7.54 11.33 -47.76
N PHE A 127 -6.83 11.71 -46.70
CA PHE A 127 -5.59 12.49 -46.74
C PHE A 127 -4.46 11.83 -45.94
N GLU A 128 -4.31 10.51 -46.04
CA GLU A 128 -3.35 9.70 -45.27
C GLU A 128 -1.92 10.25 -45.28
N THR A 129 -1.47 10.80 -46.42
CA THR A 129 -0.11 11.34 -46.59
C THR A 129 0.02 12.84 -46.31
N ASP A 130 -1.06 13.54 -45.95
CA ASP A 130 -1.07 15.00 -45.75
C ASP A 130 -1.71 15.38 -44.40
N PRO A 131 -0.92 15.33 -43.30
CA PRO A 131 -1.41 15.66 -41.96
C PRO A 131 -2.02 17.06 -41.81
N SER A 132 -1.61 18.01 -42.65
CA SER A 132 -2.15 19.38 -42.63
C SER A 132 -3.65 19.44 -42.94
N LYS A 133 -4.22 18.39 -43.56
CA LYS A 133 -5.64 18.33 -43.95
C LYS A 133 -6.56 17.79 -42.88
N PHE A 134 -6.03 17.12 -41.87
CA PHE A 134 -6.83 16.52 -40.80
C PHE A 134 -6.45 17.01 -39.40
N ILE A 135 -5.36 17.77 -39.23
CA ILE A 135 -4.91 18.28 -37.93
C ILE A 135 -5.99 19.10 -37.20
N ASP A 136 -6.74 19.95 -37.90
CA ASP A 136 -7.84 20.72 -37.29
C ASP A 136 -8.93 19.78 -36.76
N SER A 137 -9.20 18.68 -37.47
CA SER A 137 -10.18 17.68 -37.03
C SER A 137 -9.67 16.81 -35.88
N GLU A 138 -8.34 16.67 -35.71
CA GLU A 138 -7.74 16.05 -34.52
C GLU A 138 -7.87 16.96 -33.31
N ALA A 139 -7.57 18.25 -33.47
CA ALA A 139 -7.75 19.23 -32.39
C ALA A 139 -9.22 19.32 -31.94
N ASP A 140 -10.16 19.30 -32.90
CA ASP A 140 -11.60 19.25 -32.61
C ASP A 140 -11.99 17.98 -31.83
N LEU A 141 -11.40 16.84 -32.17
CA LEU A 141 -11.63 15.55 -31.52
C LEU A 141 -11.03 15.53 -30.11
N ASP A 142 -9.79 15.96 -29.93
CA ASP A 142 -9.12 16.12 -28.63
C ASP A 142 -9.95 16.98 -27.68
N SER A 143 -10.40 18.15 -28.15
CA SER A 143 -11.28 19.02 -27.37
C SER A 143 -12.60 18.35 -26.99
N ALA A 144 -13.14 17.48 -27.85
CA ALA A 144 -14.35 16.72 -27.53
C ALA A 144 -14.10 15.64 -26.48
N ILE A 145 -12.96 14.95 -26.55
CA ILE A 145 -12.55 13.97 -25.53
C ILE A 145 -12.45 14.69 -24.18
N LYS A 146 -11.70 15.79 -24.11
CA LYS A 146 -11.54 16.58 -22.88
C LYS A 146 -12.85 17.10 -22.30
N SER A 147 -13.82 17.45 -23.16
CA SER A 147 -15.13 17.89 -22.71
C SER A 147 -15.95 16.82 -21.98
N LEU A 148 -15.59 15.53 -22.10
CA LEU A 148 -16.24 14.43 -21.38
C LEU A 148 -15.81 14.35 -19.91
N SER A 149 -14.71 15.01 -19.51
CA SER A 149 -14.23 15.05 -18.12
C SER A 149 -15.32 15.46 -17.13
N ILE A 150 -16.22 16.37 -17.54
CA ILE A 150 -17.35 16.85 -16.74
C ILE A 150 -18.33 15.74 -16.30
N LEU A 151 -18.29 14.57 -16.94
CA LEU A 151 -19.09 13.43 -16.51
C LEU A 151 -18.62 12.86 -15.16
N SER A 152 -17.40 13.16 -14.70
CA SER A 152 -16.94 12.82 -13.34
C SER A 152 -17.80 13.47 -12.25
N ASP A 153 -18.33 14.66 -12.50
CA ASP A 153 -19.27 15.37 -11.60
C ASP A 153 -20.71 14.84 -11.71
N HIS A 154 -21.00 14.03 -12.72
CA HIS A 154 -22.34 13.52 -13.04
C HIS A 154 -22.35 12.00 -13.32
N PRO A 155 -21.92 11.17 -12.35
CA PRO A 155 -21.83 9.73 -12.54
C PRO A 155 -23.20 9.06 -12.76
N ASP A 156 -24.30 9.71 -12.36
CA ASP A 156 -25.68 9.27 -12.65
C ASP A 156 -25.97 9.16 -14.16
N LEU A 157 -25.13 9.79 -15.00
CA LEU A 157 -25.22 9.72 -16.45
C LEU A 157 -24.41 8.57 -17.08
N TYR A 158 -23.58 7.85 -16.32
CA TYR A 158 -22.75 6.75 -16.82
C TYR A 158 -23.54 5.63 -17.49
N PRO A 159 -24.69 5.15 -16.94
CA PRO A 159 -25.49 4.14 -17.62
C PRO A 159 -25.98 4.58 -19.00
N LEU A 160 -26.35 5.85 -19.14
CA LEU A 160 -26.78 6.40 -20.42
C LEU A 160 -25.59 6.56 -21.38
N PHE A 161 -24.43 6.99 -20.89
CA PHE A 161 -23.22 7.12 -21.70
C PHE A 161 -22.77 5.77 -22.27
N ALA A 162 -22.81 4.73 -21.43
CA ALA A 162 -22.59 3.34 -21.83
C ALA A 162 -23.64 2.85 -22.84
N GLN A 163 -24.92 3.11 -22.59
CA GLN A 163 -26.02 2.70 -23.49
C GLN A 163 -25.93 3.34 -24.88
N LEU A 164 -25.46 4.59 -24.95
CA LEU A 164 -25.27 5.30 -26.22
C LEU A 164 -24.10 4.74 -27.05
N GLY A 165 -23.28 3.85 -26.47
CA GLY A 165 -22.09 3.29 -27.10
C GLY A 165 -20.86 4.20 -27.02
N SER A 166 -20.99 5.40 -26.47
CA SER A 166 -19.91 6.39 -26.46
C SER A 166 -18.76 6.03 -25.52
N ALA A 167 -19.02 5.25 -24.47
CA ALA A 167 -17.95 4.65 -23.67
C ALA A 167 -17.08 3.70 -24.52
N ALA A 168 -17.71 2.85 -25.33
CA ALA A 168 -17.00 1.96 -26.24
C ALA A 168 -16.26 2.74 -27.35
N SER A 169 -16.86 3.80 -27.88
CA SER A 169 -16.21 4.71 -28.83
C SER A 169 -14.98 5.37 -28.21
N LEU A 170 -15.07 5.85 -26.96
CA LEU A 170 -13.93 6.43 -26.24
C LEU A 170 -12.81 5.39 -26.07
N VAL A 171 -13.14 4.16 -25.67
CA VAL A 171 -12.16 3.06 -25.59
C VAL A 171 -11.53 2.77 -26.94
N SER A 172 -12.28 2.80 -28.04
CA SER A 172 -11.74 2.55 -29.38
C SER A 172 -10.67 3.58 -29.82
N LEU A 173 -10.70 4.79 -29.26
CA LEU A 173 -9.71 5.84 -29.54
C LEU A 173 -8.32 5.50 -28.98
N LEU A 174 -8.20 4.53 -28.07
CA LEU A 174 -6.90 4.01 -27.65
C LEU A 174 -6.12 3.42 -28.83
N ALA A 175 -6.79 2.90 -29.86
CA ALA A 175 -6.14 2.40 -31.08
C ALA A 175 -5.75 3.51 -32.07
N HIS A 176 -6.04 4.78 -31.77
CA HIS A 176 -5.84 5.89 -32.71
C HIS A 176 -4.36 6.07 -33.07
N GLU A 177 -4.05 6.36 -34.35
CA GLU A 177 -2.67 6.45 -34.85
C GLU A 177 -1.88 7.64 -34.26
N ASN A 178 -2.57 8.75 -33.95
CA ASN A 178 -2.01 9.83 -33.14
C ASN A 178 -2.08 9.43 -31.65
N THR A 179 -0.92 9.32 -30.99
CA THR A 179 -0.80 8.95 -29.58
C THR A 179 -1.45 9.97 -28.66
N ASP A 180 -1.44 11.26 -28.98
CA ASP A 180 -2.05 12.30 -28.14
C ASP A 180 -3.56 12.09 -27.96
N ILE A 181 -4.26 11.63 -29.01
CA ILE A 181 -5.69 11.28 -28.95
C ILE A 181 -5.93 10.07 -28.06
N ALA A 182 -5.05 9.06 -28.15
CA ALA A 182 -5.14 7.87 -27.30
C ALA A 182 -4.84 8.21 -25.83
N ILE A 183 -3.85 9.07 -25.58
CA ILE A 183 -3.49 9.56 -24.24
C ILE A 183 -4.66 10.34 -23.65
N GLY A 184 -5.24 11.28 -24.38
CA GLY A 184 -6.42 12.03 -23.94
C GLY A 184 -7.62 11.12 -23.64
N ALA A 185 -7.82 10.06 -24.43
CA ALA A 185 -8.88 9.10 -24.15
C ALA A 185 -8.63 8.30 -22.85
N VAL A 186 -7.38 7.89 -22.59
CA VAL A 186 -6.99 7.20 -21.36
C VAL A 186 -7.07 8.13 -20.15
N GLU A 187 -6.62 9.38 -20.27
CA GLU A 187 -6.74 10.41 -19.23
C GLU A 187 -8.19 10.56 -18.78
N ILE A 188 -9.11 10.75 -19.72
CA ILE A 188 -10.54 10.88 -19.41
C ILE A 188 -11.11 9.60 -18.81
N LEU A 189 -10.76 8.42 -19.31
CA LEU A 189 -11.19 7.17 -18.69
C LEU A 189 -10.68 7.04 -17.25
N SER A 190 -9.44 7.49 -16.98
CA SER A 190 -8.86 7.52 -15.66
C SER A 190 -9.64 8.46 -14.73
N GLU A 191 -9.96 9.68 -15.19
CA GLU A 191 -10.75 10.66 -14.41
C GLU A 191 -12.16 10.16 -14.10
N LEU A 192 -12.85 9.55 -15.07
CA LEU A 192 -14.21 9.01 -14.87
C LEU A 192 -14.26 7.81 -13.94
N THR A 193 -13.13 7.16 -13.69
CA THR A 193 -13.04 5.97 -12.83
C THR A 193 -12.34 6.26 -11.51
N ASP A 194 -11.92 7.51 -11.28
CA ASP A 194 -11.21 7.92 -10.07
C ASP A 194 -12.02 7.62 -8.80
N GLN A 195 -11.32 7.25 -7.72
CA GLN A 195 -11.92 6.92 -6.43
C GLN A 195 -12.67 8.11 -5.79
N ASP A 196 -12.31 9.35 -6.14
CA ASP A 196 -12.97 10.55 -5.64
C ASP A 196 -14.31 10.82 -6.36
N VAL A 197 -14.59 10.12 -7.47
CA VAL A 197 -15.89 10.19 -8.16
C VAL A 197 -16.94 9.48 -7.31
N SER A 198 -17.96 10.23 -6.88
CA SER A 198 -19.08 9.74 -6.07
C SER A 198 -20.11 8.95 -6.89
N ALA A 199 -19.67 7.99 -7.68
CA ALA A 199 -20.52 7.10 -8.46
C ALA A 199 -21.17 6.03 -7.59
N SER A 200 -22.45 5.75 -7.83
CA SER A 200 -23.07 4.57 -7.23
C SER A 200 -22.48 3.29 -7.86
N GLU A 201 -22.41 2.19 -7.11
CA GLU A 201 -21.92 0.90 -7.63
C GLU A 201 -22.53 0.49 -8.99
N PRO A 202 -23.87 0.58 -9.22
CA PRO A 202 -24.43 0.23 -10.53
C PRO A 202 -24.04 1.20 -11.64
N ASP A 203 -23.86 2.49 -11.35
CA ASP A 203 -23.48 3.49 -12.35
C ASP A 203 -22.02 3.32 -12.78
N TRP A 204 -21.13 3.14 -11.81
CA TRP A 204 -19.72 2.81 -12.05
C TRP A 204 -19.60 1.50 -12.83
N ALA A 205 -20.35 0.47 -12.43
CA ALA A 205 -20.32 -0.83 -13.09
C ALA A 205 -20.84 -0.74 -14.54
N ALA A 206 -21.82 0.12 -14.83
CA ALA A 206 -22.31 0.33 -16.19
C ALA A 206 -21.22 0.90 -17.11
N LEU A 207 -20.46 1.90 -16.65
CA LEU A 207 -19.32 2.45 -17.40
C LEU A 207 -18.23 1.41 -17.61
N VAL A 208 -17.75 0.80 -16.52
CA VAL A 208 -16.59 -0.10 -16.57
C VAL A 208 -16.87 -1.37 -17.35
N ASN A 209 -18.05 -1.97 -17.20
CA ASN A 209 -18.41 -3.14 -18.01
C ASN A 209 -18.46 -2.79 -19.50
N ALA A 210 -19.01 -1.62 -19.87
CA ALA A 210 -19.03 -1.19 -21.27
C ALA A 210 -17.61 -0.97 -21.82
N CYS A 211 -16.68 -0.45 -21.01
CA CYS A 211 -15.29 -0.30 -21.41
C CYS A 211 -14.57 -1.66 -21.56
N LEU A 212 -14.77 -2.58 -20.61
CA LEU A 212 -14.20 -3.93 -20.68
C LEU A 212 -14.74 -4.73 -21.87
N ASP A 213 -16.03 -4.62 -22.16
CA ASP A 213 -16.67 -5.24 -23.34
C ASP A 213 -16.13 -4.68 -24.66
N ALA A 214 -15.58 -3.46 -24.63
CA ALA A 214 -14.91 -2.81 -25.76
C ALA A 214 -13.41 -3.11 -25.85
N ASP A 215 -12.92 -4.15 -25.16
CA ASP A 215 -11.51 -4.59 -25.14
C ASP A 215 -10.53 -3.55 -24.56
N LEU A 216 -10.94 -2.84 -23.51
CA LEU A 216 -10.09 -1.85 -22.82
C LEU A 216 -8.71 -2.43 -22.45
N LEU A 217 -8.64 -3.64 -21.89
CA LEU A 217 -7.38 -4.24 -21.45
C LEU A 217 -6.42 -4.55 -22.61
N GLY A 218 -6.95 -5.10 -23.70
CA GLY A 218 -6.17 -5.36 -24.91
C GLY A 218 -5.62 -4.06 -25.51
N LEU A 219 -6.44 -3.01 -25.54
CA LEU A 219 -6.08 -1.70 -26.09
C LEU A 219 -5.09 -0.92 -25.21
N LEU A 220 -5.21 -0.99 -23.88
CA LEU A 220 -4.21 -0.44 -22.95
C LEU A 220 -2.86 -1.14 -23.15
N THR A 221 -2.87 -2.47 -23.22
CA THR A 221 -1.66 -3.26 -23.45
C THR A 221 -1.01 -2.96 -24.80
N SER A 222 -1.81 -2.75 -25.84
CA SER A 222 -1.30 -2.27 -27.13
C SER A 222 -0.65 -0.89 -27.03
N ASN A 223 -1.23 0.04 -26.26
CA ASN A 223 -0.64 1.38 -26.08
C ASN A 223 0.68 1.34 -25.33
N PHE A 224 0.78 0.53 -24.28
CA PHE A 224 2.02 0.35 -23.54
C PHE A 224 3.22 -0.04 -24.42
N SER A 225 2.98 -0.77 -25.52
CA SER A 225 4.04 -1.20 -26.44
C SER A 225 4.52 -0.12 -27.43
N ARG A 226 3.74 0.94 -27.65
CA ARG A 226 4.02 1.97 -28.66
C ARG A 226 4.40 3.34 -28.08
N LEU A 227 4.07 3.59 -26.82
CA LEU A 227 4.41 4.83 -26.13
C LEU A 227 5.88 4.86 -25.73
N ASP A 228 6.56 5.98 -25.97
CA ASP A 228 7.97 6.18 -25.65
C ASP A 228 8.14 7.12 -24.45
N GLU A 229 8.52 6.57 -23.29
CA GLU A 229 8.69 7.36 -22.05
C GLU A 229 9.82 8.40 -22.10
N THR A 230 10.62 8.44 -23.16
CA THR A 230 11.56 9.54 -23.40
C THR A 230 10.85 10.83 -23.83
N ASN A 231 9.62 10.72 -24.34
CA ASN A 231 8.69 11.82 -24.56
C ASN A 231 7.84 12.05 -23.29
N ASP A 232 7.70 13.31 -22.89
CA ASP A 232 6.94 13.70 -21.70
C ASP A 232 5.44 13.35 -21.84
N SER A 233 4.83 13.59 -23.01
CA SER A 233 3.41 13.28 -23.28
C SER A 233 3.13 11.77 -23.15
N ASP A 234 3.93 10.95 -23.84
CA ASP A 234 3.79 9.49 -23.81
C ASP A 234 4.03 8.92 -22.40
N ARG A 235 4.97 9.50 -21.65
CA ARG A 235 5.23 9.13 -20.25
C ARG A 235 4.03 9.41 -19.36
N GLU A 236 3.38 10.56 -19.53
CA GLU A 236 2.12 10.91 -18.85
C GLU A 236 0.99 9.96 -19.28
N GLY A 237 0.91 9.61 -20.56
CA GLY A 237 -0.02 8.60 -21.07
C GLY A 237 0.09 7.24 -20.38
N ILE A 238 1.31 6.76 -20.14
CA ILE A 238 1.54 5.52 -19.36
C ILE A 238 1.09 5.70 -17.92
N TYR A 239 1.32 6.87 -17.32
CA TYR A 239 0.86 7.15 -15.96
C TYR A 239 -0.68 7.10 -15.85
N HIS A 240 -1.40 7.74 -16.76
CA HIS A 240 -2.87 7.68 -16.81
C HIS A 240 -3.37 6.25 -17.03
N ALA A 241 -2.69 5.47 -17.87
CA ALA A 241 -3.05 4.06 -18.08
C ALA A 241 -2.86 3.22 -16.81
N LEU A 242 -1.78 3.45 -16.05
CA LEU A 242 -1.56 2.78 -14.75
C LEU A 242 -2.59 3.21 -13.71
N SER A 243 -2.97 4.49 -13.68
CA SER A 243 -4.02 5.01 -12.79
C SER A 243 -5.39 4.42 -13.11
N LEU A 244 -5.75 4.30 -14.38
CA LEU A 244 -6.95 3.59 -14.79
C LEU A 244 -6.94 2.12 -14.34
N LEU A 245 -5.80 1.42 -14.41
CA LEU A 245 -5.69 0.05 -13.91
C LEU A 245 -5.85 -0.04 -12.38
N GLU A 246 -5.31 0.91 -11.62
CA GLU A 246 -5.53 1.01 -10.17
C GLU A 246 -7.01 1.20 -9.85
N ASN A 247 -7.66 2.17 -10.50
CA ASN A 247 -9.07 2.47 -10.33
C ASN A 247 -9.94 1.23 -10.58
N LEU A 248 -9.65 0.47 -11.64
CA LEU A 248 -10.33 -0.80 -11.93
C LEU A 248 -10.14 -1.85 -10.84
N CYS A 249 -8.99 -1.88 -10.16
CA CYS A 249 -8.71 -2.84 -9.07
C CYS A 249 -9.54 -2.59 -7.79
N SER A 250 -10.33 -1.52 -7.73
CA SER A 250 -11.26 -1.23 -6.61
C SER A 250 -12.26 -2.37 -6.35
N SER A 251 -12.55 -3.21 -7.34
CA SER A 251 -13.36 -4.42 -7.19
C SER A 251 -12.51 -5.70 -7.29
N PRO A 252 -12.66 -6.66 -6.37
CA PRO A 252 -11.94 -7.94 -6.45
C PRO A 252 -12.13 -8.69 -7.78
N ALA A 253 -13.32 -8.63 -8.36
CA ALA A 253 -13.62 -9.31 -9.62
C ALA A 253 -12.85 -8.72 -10.82
N HIS A 254 -12.60 -7.42 -10.82
CA HIS A 254 -11.76 -6.78 -11.84
C HIS A 254 -10.29 -7.06 -11.60
N CYS A 255 -9.84 -7.00 -10.35
CA CYS A 255 -8.47 -7.36 -9.96
C CYS A 255 -8.10 -8.78 -10.44
N ASP A 256 -8.99 -9.76 -10.29
CA ASP A 256 -8.81 -11.13 -10.83
C ASP A 256 -8.71 -11.15 -12.36
N LYS A 257 -9.55 -10.38 -13.07
CA LYS A 257 -9.50 -10.29 -14.54
C LYS A 257 -8.19 -9.66 -15.02
N LEU A 258 -7.75 -8.57 -14.39
CA LEU A 258 -6.51 -7.87 -14.75
C LEU A 258 -5.29 -8.76 -14.51
N GLY A 259 -5.22 -9.46 -13.37
CA GLY A 259 -4.11 -10.36 -13.08
C GLY A 259 -4.10 -11.66 -13.90
N ALA A 260 -5.25 -12.04 -14.49
CA ALA A 260 -5.34 -13.13 -15.46
C ALA A 260 -4.85 -12.72 -16.86
N ASP A 261 -4.83 -11.41 -17.19
CA ASP A 261 -4.30 -10.91 -18.45
C ASP A 261 -2.78 -11.05 -18.48
N THR A 262 -2.31 -12.10 -19.17
CA THR A 262 -0.89 -12.42 -19.24
C THR A 262 -0.08 -11.32 -19.94
N SER A 263 -0.65 -10.62 -20.92
CA SER A 263 0.06 -9.59 -21.67
C SER A 263 0.26 -8.33 -20.83
N LEU A 264 -0.75 -7.94 -20.05
CA LEU A 264 -0.63 -6.86 -19.06
C LEU A 264 0.42 -7.19 -17.99
N VAL A 265 0.32 -8.36 -17.37
CA VAL A 265 1.27 -8.77 -16.32
C VAL A 265 2.70 -8.85 -16.85
N GLN A 266 2.89 -9.38 -18.07
CA GLN A 266 4.20 -9.40 -18.72
C GLN A 266 4.74 -8.00 -18.99
N TYR A 267 3.89 -7.06 -19.42
CA TYR A 267 4.30 -5.66 -19.57
C TYR A 267 4.75 -5.06 -18.24
N LEU A 268 3.97 -5.21 -17.16
CA LEU A 268 4.33 -4.68 -15.85
C LEU A 268 5.65 -5.27 -15.33
N LEU A 269 5.85 -6.59 -15.47
CA LEU A 269 7.09 -7.28 -15.10
C LEU A 269 8.28 -6.81 -15.94
N SER A 270 8.08 -6.61 -17.25
CA SER A 270 9.07 -6.01 -18.15
C SER A 270 9.43 -4.59 -17.70
N ARG A 271 8.42 -3.77 -17.39
CA ARG A 271 8.57 -2.37 -17.04
C ARG A 271 9.34 -2.17 -15.75
N ILE A 272 9.10 -2.99 -14.73
CA ILE A 272 9.89 -2.97 -13.49
C ILE A 272 11.32 -3.48 -13.70
N SER A 273 11.57 -4.26 -14.74
CA SER A 273 12.89 -4.82 -15.05
C SER A 273 13.77 -3.88 -15.90
N THR A 274 13.16 -2.88 -16.54
CA THR A 274 13.87 -1.81 -17.27
C THR A 274 14.90 -1.15 -16.37
N GLN A 275 16.14 -1.09 -16.85
CA GLN A 275 17.25 -0.50 -16.12
C GLN A 275 17.19 1.02 -16.21
N GLU A 276 17.16 1.68 -15.05
CA GLU A 276 17.09 3.13 -14.93
C GLU A 276 18.15 3.58 -13.91
N LYS A 277 18.71 4.77 -14.12
CA LYS A 277 19.69 5.34 -13.17
C LYS A 277 19.01 5.69 -11.84
N GLU A 278 17.82 6.26 -11.92
CA GLU A 278 16.95 6.56 -10.79
C GLU A 278 15.57 5.99 -11.10
N THR A 279 14.88 5.50 -10.08
CA THR A 279 13.55 4.93 -10.26
C THR A 279 12.58 6.03 -10.69
N SER A 280 12.00 5.86 -11.88
CA SER A 280 10.93 6.70 -12.41
C SER A 280 9.59 6.43 -11.72
N GLN A 281 8.66 7.39 -11.84
CA GLN A 281 7.30 7.26 -11.31
C GLN A 281 6.56 6.07 -11.93
N ASN A 282 6.59 5.92 -13.25
CA ASN A 282 5.95 4.79 -13.95
C ASN A 282 6.52 3.43 -13.55
N LYS A 283 7.85 3.34 -13.31
CA LYS A 283 8.48 2.13 -12.78
C LYS A 283 7.97 1.78 -11.38
N GLN A 284 7.90 2.78 -10.50
CA GLN A 284 7.38 2.61 -9.15
C GLN A 284 5.90 2.21 -9.16
N TYR A 285 5.10 2.89 -9.98
CA TYR A 285 3.66 2.66 -10.08
C TYR A 285 3.36 1.28 -10.68
N SER A 286 4.15 0.82 -11.67
CA SER A 286 4.04 -0.56 -12.19
C SER A 286 4.24 -1.62 -11.10
N ALA A 287 5.17 -1.39 -10.16
CA ALA A 287 5.37 -2.30 -9.03
C ALA A 287 4.20 -2.24 -8.02
N GLU A 288 3.55 -1.09 -7.88
CA GLU A 288 2.36 -0.90 -7.07
C GLU A 288 1.17 -1.68 -7.63
N ILE A 289 0.89 -1.56 -8.92
CA ILE A 289 -0.16 -2.33 -9.60
C ILE A 289 0.08 -3.83 -9.40
N LEU A 290 1.33 -4.31 -9.60
CA LEU A 290 1.66 -5.71 -9.32
C LEU A 290 1.35 -6.13 -7.88
N ALA A 291 1.66 -5.28 -6.89
CA ALA A 291 1.36 -5.54 -5.49
C ALA A 291 -0.15 -5.58 -5.22
N ILE A 292 -0.92 -4.66 -5.81
CA ILE A 292 -2.39 -4.62 -5.74
C ILE A 292 -2.98 -5.93 -6.29
N LEU A 293 -2.54 -6.35 -7.49
CA LEU A 293 -3.04 -7.55 -8.17
C LEU A 293 -2.89 -8.83 -7.33
N VAL A 294 -1.81 -8.96 -6.57
CA VAL A 294 -1.55 -10.18 -5.76
C VAL A 294 -2.05 -10.08 -4.32
N SER A 295 -2.37 -8.88 -3.85
CA SER A 295 -2.66 -8.63 -2.44
C SER A 295 -3.77 -9.54 -1.93
N SER A 296 -4.89 -9.66 -2.64
CA SER A 296 -6.07 -10.41 -2.19
C SER A 296 -6.59 -11.44 -3.20
N SER A 297 -5.76 -11.83 -4.19
CA SER A 297 -6.13 -12.81 -5.21
C SER A 297 -5.14 -13.98 -5.28
N LEU A 298 -5.59 -15.16 -4.85
CA LEU A 298 -4.83 -16.40 -4.98
C LEU A 298 -4.59 -16.83 -6.46
N PRO A 299 -5.57 -16.71 -7.37
CA PRO A 299 -5.34 -16.93 -8.80
C PRO A 299 -4.21 -16.06 -9.36
N ASN A 300 -4.22 -14.75 -9.04
CA ASN A 300 -3.19 -13.82 -9.52
C ASN A 300 -1.81 -14.17 -8.98
N ARG A 301 -1.70 -14.52 -7.68
CA ARG A 301 -0.44 -15.00 -7.11
C ARG A 301 0.12 -16.18 -7.90
N THR A 302 -0.73 -17.14 -8.24
CA THR A 302 -0.32 -18.34 -8.99
C THR A 302 0.13 -17.98 -10.42
N ALA A 303 -0.61 -17.11 -11.10
CA ALA A 303 -0.26 -16.63 -12.44
C ALA A 303 1.08 -15.88 -12.46
N LEU A 304 1.31 -14.97 -11.51
CA LEU A 304 2.55 -14.21 -11.43
C LEU A 304 3.75 -15.08 -11.08
N VAL A 305 3.60 -16.06 -10.17
CA VAL A 305 4.67 -17.04 -9.89
C VAL A 305 5.03 -17.82 -11.18
N ALA A 306 4.05 -18.24 -11.96
CA ALA A 306 4.29 -18.94 -13.23
C ALA A 306 5.03 -18.08 -14.28
N LEU A 307 4.94 -16.75 -14.16
CA LEU A 307 5.65 -15.78 -15.01
C LEU A 307 7.01 -15.35 -14.43
N ASN A 308 7.58 -16.13 -13.49
CA ASN A 308 8.87 -15.88 -12.86
C ASN A 308 8.95 -14.53 -12.09
N ALA A 309 7.81 -14.03 -11.60
CA ALA A 309 7.75 -12.73 -10.91
C ALA A 309 8.64 -12.69 -9.66
N VAL A 310 8.77 -13.81 -8.93
CA VAL A 310 9.57 -13.89 -7.69
C VAL A 310 11.03 -13.56 -7.96
N ASP A 311 11.66 -14.24 -8.92
CA ASP A 311 13.07 -13.99 -9.30
C ASP A 311 13.25 -12.57 -9.85
N LEU A 312 12.35 -12.10 -10.73
CA LEU A 312 12.42 -10.75 -11.27
C LEU A 312 12.39 -9.67 -10.17
N LEU A 313 11.47 -9.78 -9.20
CA LEU A 313 11.36 -8.86 -8.08
C LEU A 313 12.60 -8.93 -7.16
N LEU A 314 13.11 -10.14 -6.88
CA LEU A 314 14.34 -10.32 -6.10
C LEU A 314 15.54 -9.63 -6.77
N GLN A 315 15.66 -9.75 -8.10
CA GLN A 315 16.70 -9.07 -8.86
C GLN A 315 16.57 -7.53 -8.76
N GLN A 316 15.36 -6.98 -8.72
CA GLN A 316 15.15 -5.53 -8.57
C GLN A 316 15.54 -5.01 -7.18
N ILE A 317 15.36 -5.79 -6.11
CA ILE A 317 15.75 -5.38 -4.75
C ILE A 317 17.20 -5.75 -4.39
N ALA A 318 17.83 -6.66 -5.15
CA ALA A 318 19.20 -7.12 -4.91
C ALA A 318 20.29 -6.02 -4.88
N PRO A 319 20.21 -4.91 -5.65
CA PRO A 319 21.14 -3.79 -5.53
C PRO A 319 21.22 -3.22 -4.11
N TYR A 320 20.11 -3.23 -3.37
CA TYR A 320 19.98 -2.66 -2.02
C TYR A 320 20.31 -3.67 -0.91
N ARG A 321 20.96 -4.79 -1.23
CA ARG A 321 21.26 -5.87 -0.26
C ARG A 321 22.21 -5.49 0.87
N LYS A 322 23.05 -4.46 0.67
CA LYS A 322 24.11 -4.06 1.62
C LYS A 322 24.06 -2.58 2.02
N ARG A 323 23.34 -1.75 1.27
CA ARG A 323 23.29 -0.30 1.45
C ARG A 323 21.90 0.19 1.10
N ASP A 324 21.45 1.20 1.83
CA ASP A 324 20.24 1.93 1.48
C ASP A 324 20.43 2.65 0.13
N PRO A 325 19.34 2.99 -0.58
CA PRO A 325 19.38 3.96 -1.67
C PRO A 325 20.13 5.23 -1.26
N ASP A 326 20.77 5.88 -2.23
CA ASP A 326 21.46 7.14 -1.98
C ASP A 326 20.47 8.19 -1.45
N LYS A 327 20.93 9.09 -0.57
CA LYS A 327 20.04 10.14 -0.01
C LYS A 327 19.46 11.08 -1.07
N THR A 328 20.10 11.14 -2.24
CA THR A 328 19.64 11.91 -3.39
C THR A 328 18.69 11.13 -4.29
N SER A 329 18.48 9.82 -4.03
CA SER A 329 17.53 9.01 -4.79
C SER A 329 16.10 9.54 -4.58
N SER A 330 15.29 9.46 -5.64
CA SER A 330 13.88 9.82 -5.61
C SER A 330 13.10 9.08 -4.52
N SER A 331 12.06 9.71 -3.96
CA SER A 331 11.09 9.05 -3.07
C SER A 331 10.50 7.79 -3.72
N TYR A 332 10.31 7.81 -5.05
CA TYR A 332 9.87 6.67 -5.86
C TYR A 332 10.76 5.42 -5.69
N THR A 333 12.06 5.58 -5.45
CA THR A 333 12.95 4.42 -5.22
C THR A 333 12.59 3.69 -3.93
N VAL A 334 12.29 4.42 -2.87
CA VAL A 334 11.91 3.82 -1.58
C VAL A 334 10.55 3.12 -1.70
N GLU A 335 9.58 3.75 -2.36
CA GLU A 335 8.25 3.16 -2.57
C GLU A 335 8.31 1.96 -3.51
N PHE A 336 9.12 1.99 -4.58
CA PHE A 336 9.34 0.84 -5.45
C PHE A 336 9.89 -0.37 -4.70
N ILE A 337 10.87 -0.15 -3.80
CA ILE A 337 11.39 -1.21 -2.94
C ILE A 337 10.28 -1.77 -2.04
N ARG A 338 9.49 -0.90 -1.41
CA ARG A 338 8.37 -1.31 -0.53
C ARG A 338 7.34 -2.13 -1.29
N ASN A 339 6.88 -1.65 -2.44
CA ASN A 339 5.92 -2.34 -3.31
C ASN A 339 6.47 -3.69 -3.77
N SER A 340 7.76 -3.76 -4.10
CA SER A 340 8.43 -5.03 -4.45
C SER A 340 8.41 -6.04 -3.29
N PHE A 341 8.69 -5.60 -2.07
CA PHE A 341 8.60 -6.47 -0.88
C PHE A 341 7.16 -6.88 -0.52
N GLU A 342 6.19 -6.00 -0.74
CA GLU A 342 4.77 -6.30 -0.51
C GLU A 342 4.26 -7.34 -1.51
N CYS A 343 4.61 -7.17 -2.79
CA CYS A 343 4.33 -8.15 -3.83
C CYS A 343 4.99 -9.50 -3.52
N LEU A 344 6.29 -9.52 -3.18
CA LEU A 344 7.00 -10.74 -2.78
C LEU A 344 6.34 -11.43 -1.56
N SER A 345 5.94 -10.66 -0.55
CA SER A 345 5.29 -11.20 0.67
C SER A 345 3.97 -11.91 0.33
N SER A 346 3.21 -11.34 -0.60
CA SER A 346 1.97 -11.93 -1.10
C SER A 346 2.24 -13.19 -1.94
N LEU A 347 3.26 -13.17 -2.81
CA LEU A 347 3.62 -14.33 -3.65
C LEU A 347 4.06 -15.54 -2.81
N VAL A 348 4.92 -15.32 -1.79
CA VAL A 348 5.41 -16.40 -0.90
C VAL A 348 4.36 -16.91 0.07
N SER A 349 3.16 -16.34 0.11
CA SER A 349 2.04 -16.92 0.86
C SER A 349 1.50 -18.20 0.20
N SER A 350 1.83 -18.44 -1.08
CA SER A 350 1.47 -19.65 -1.81
C SER A 350 2.61 -20.67 -1.83
N SER A 351 2.30 -21.97 -1.84
CA SER A 351 3.31 -23.03 -1.93
C SER A 351 4.23 -22.89 -3.16
N PRO A 352 3.71 -22.67 -4.39
CA PRO A 352 4.57 -22.43 -5.56
C PRO A 352 5.48 -21.20 -5.40
N GLY A 353 4.99 -20.13 -4.78
CA GLY A 353 5.78 -18.93 -4.53
C GLY A 353 6.93 -19.17 -3.56
N LYS A 354 6.73 -20.01 -2.52
CA LYS A 354 7.82 -20.40 -1.61
C LYS A 354 8.89 -21.24 -2.31
N THR A 355 8.49 -22.17 -3.17
CA THR A 355 9.44 -22.95 -3.98
C THR A 355 10.27 -22.04 -4.87
N SER A 356 9.63 -21.15 -5.63
CA SER A 356 10.32 -20.19 -6.49
C SER A 356 11.23 -19.25 -5.70
N PHE A 357 10.83 -18.83 -4.50
CA PHE A 357 11.66 -17.99 -3.61
C PHE A 357 12.93 -18.71 -3.13
N ILE A 358 12.86 -20.01 -2.86
CA ILE A 358 14.04 -20.82 -2.54
C ILE A 358 14.94 -20.96 -3.77
N GLU A 359 14.37 -21.28 -4.92
CA GLU A 359 15.10 -21.47 -6.18
C GLU A 359 15.83 -20.21 -6.64
N ALA A 360 15.23 -19.03 -6.40
CA ALA A 360 15.78 -17.73 -6.74
C ALA A 360 16.72 -17.13 -5.67
N GLU A 361 17.23 -17.94 -4.72
CA GLU A 361 18.12 -17.51 -3.63
C GLU A 361 17.55 -16.37 -2.76
N GLY A 362 16.23 -16.30 -2.63
CA GLY A 362 15.55 -15.25 -1.89
C GLY A 362 15.85 -15.27 -0.39
N VAL A 363 16.07 -16.48 0.17
CA VAL A 363 16.47 -16.66 1.58
C VAL A 363 17.85 -16.04 1.81
N GLU A 364 18.82 -16.36 0.95
CA GLU A 364 20.18 -15.85 0.98
C GLU A 364 20.21 -14.32 0.89
N LEU A 365 19.43 -13.75 -0.05
CA LEU A 365 19.32 -12.31 -0.22
C LEU A 365 18.81 -11.62 1.05
N CYS A 366 17.73 -12.14 1.63
CA CYS A 366 17.18 -11.60 2.88
C CYS A 366 18.20 -11.71 4.02
N LEU A 367 18.89 -12.85 4.16
CA LEU A 367 19.91 -13.04 5.18
C LEU A 367 21.09 -12.07 5.03
N ILE A 368 21.45 -11.67 3.80
CA ILE A 368 22.45 -10.62 3.55
C ILE A 368 21.94 -9.26 4.08
N MET A 369 20.69 -8.90 3.79
CA MET A 369 20.06 -7.64 4.23
C MET A 369 19.91 -7.58 5.77
N LEU A 370 19.70 -8.72 6.42
CA LEU A 370 19.54 -8.81 7.88
C LEU A 370 20.83 -8.69 8.69
N LYS A 371 22.01 -8.76 8.05
CA LYS A 371 23.30 -8.68 8.76
C LYS A 371 23.41 -7.42 9.62
N ASN A 372 24.30 -7.47 10.63
CA ASN A 372 24.59 -6.30 11.47
C ASN A 372 25.12 -5.15 10.60
N GLY A 373 24.54 -3.95 10.78
CA GLY A 373 24.85 -2.80 9.92
C GLY A 373 24.21 -2.86 8.52
N GLY A 374 23.25 -3.76 8.31
CA GLY A 374 22.46 -3.83 7.09
C GLY A 374 21.64 -2.55 6.82
N PRO A 375 21.15 -2.41 5.57
CA PRO A 375 20.34 -1.27 5.10
C PRO A 375 19.11 -1.03 5.98
N LYS A 376 18.83 0.21 6.37
CA LYS A 376 17.68 0.55 7.22
C LYS A 376 16.34 0.35 6.52
N ILE A 377 16.29 0.53 5.20
CA ILE A 377 15.05 0.46 4.40
C ILE A 377 14.65 -0.98 4.13
N THR A 378 15.56 -1.82 3.64
CA THR A 378 15.22 -3.19 3.24
C THR A 378 15.25 -4.19 4.40
N LYS A 379 15.98 -3.91 5.48
CA LYS A 379 16.13 -4.84 6.61
C LYS A 379 14.81 -5.20 7.30
N PRO A 380 13.92 -4.26 7.67
CA PRO A 380 12.63 -4.61 8.25
C PRO A 380 11.78 -5.45 7.29
N SER A 381 11.72 -5.06 6.02
CA SER A 381 10.94 -5.77 4.99
C SER A 381 11.48 -7.16 4.70
N SER A 382 12.80 -7.36 4.74
CA SER A 382 13.44 -8.67 4.60
C SER A 382 13.12 -9.61 5.75
N LEU A 383 13.02 -9.07 6.98
CA LEU A 383 12.65 -9.86 8.14
C LEU A 383 11.19 -10.33 8.02
N ARG A 384 10.29 -9.41 7.66
CA ARG A 384 8.87 -9.70 7.40
C ARG A 384 8.71 -10.73 6.28
N LEU A 385 9.44 -10.58 5.18
CA LEU A 385 9.39 -11.51 4.05
C LEU A 385 9.86 -12.92 4.47
N LEU A 386 10.94 -13.03 5.25
CA LEU A 386 11.39 -14.32 5.76
C LEU A 386 10.41 -14.96 6.74
N ASP A 387 9.76 -14.18 7.59
CA ASP A 387 8.73 -14.67 8.51
C ASP A 387 7.54 -15.27 7.72
N HIS A 388 6.99 -14.53 6.76
CA HIS A 388 5.92 -15.02 5.89
C HIS A 388 6.33 -16.25 5.07
N ALA A 389 7.54 -16.27 4.50
CA ALA A 389 8.01 -17.41 3.72
C ALA A 389 8.24 -18.66 4.60
N CYS A 390 8.67 -18.48 5.85
CA CYS A 390 8.94 -19.56 6.80
C CYS A 390 7.65 -20.18 7.36
N ALA A 391 6.59 -19.38 7.52
CA ALA A 391 5.29 -19.85 8.00
C ALA A 391 4.79 -20.99 7.09
N PHE A 392 4.42 -22.15 7.65
CA PHE A 392 3.95 -23.32 6.90
C PHE A 392 4.88 -23.77 5.76
N SER A 393 6.21 -23.63 5.92
CA SER A 393 7.18 -24.25 5.00
C SER A 393 8.41 -24.76 5.73
N PRO A 394 8.53 -26.09 5.91
CA PRO A 394 9.75 -26.68 6.47
C PRO A 394 10.98 -26.45 5.58
N GLU A 395 10.81 -26.32 4.26
CA GLU A 395 11.90 -26.10 3.31
C GLU A 395 12.54 -24.74 3.49
N VAL A 396 11.74 -23.67 3.62
CA VAL A 396 12.26 -22.32 3.90
C VAL A 396 12.92 -22.28 5.27
N ALA A 397 12.29 -22.86 6.29
CA ALA A 397 12.86 -22.94 7.63
C ALA A 397 14.22 -23.66 7.63
N ALA A 398 14.32 -24.80 6.94
CA ALA A 398 15.56 -25.55 6.80
C ALA A 398 16.62 -24.74 6.05
N LYS A 399 16.25 -24.08 4.95
CA LYS A 399 17.14 -23.24 4.15
C LYS A 399 17.72 -22.07 4.95
N ILE A 400 16.93 -21.42 5.81
CA ILE A 400 17.42 -20.38 6.73
C ILE A 400 18.53 -20.94 7.64
N VAL A 401 18.37 -22.18 8.14
CA VAL A 401 19.38 -22.83 8.99
C VAL A 401 20.63 -23.21 8.20
N THR A 402 20.48 -23.80 7.02
CA THR A 402 21.62 -24.24 6.18
C THR A 402 22.47 -23.06 5.72
N GLU A 403 21.86 -21.91 5.40
CA GLU A 403 22.56 -20.69 4.98
C GLU A 403 23.10 -19.85 6.15
N GLY A 404 23.14 -20.43 7.36
CA GLY A 404 23.74 -19.80 8.53
C GLY A 404 22.91 -18.65 9.14
N GLY A 405 21.61 -18.60 8.83
CA GLY A 405 20.68 -17.57 9.30
C GLY A 405 20.51 -17.53 10.81
N LEU A 406 20.68 -18.66 11.51
CA LEU A 406 20.58 -18.76 12.98
C LEU A 406 21.47 -17.74 13.69
N LYS A 407 22.71 -17.52 13.23
CA LYS A 407 23.60 -16.54 13.88
C LYS A 407 23.03 -15.13 13.74
N THR A 408 22.53 -14.76 12.57
CA THR A 408 21.98 -13.44 12.29
C THR A 408 20.70 -13.19 13.07
N ILE A 409 19.73 -14.11 12.98
CA ILE A 409 18.40 -14.01 13.62
C ILE A 409 18.52 -13.94 15.14
N PHE A 410 19.28 -14.85 15.77
CA PHE A 410 19.45 -14.83 17.23
C PHE A 410 20.27 -13.62 17.70
N THR A 411 21.22 -13.12 16.89
CA THR A 411 21.93 -11.88 17.23
C THR A 411 20.97 -10.69 17.20
N MET A 412 20.07 -10.62 16.21
CA MET A 412 19.03 -9.59 16.16
C MET A 412 18.09 -9.68 17.36
N PHE A 413 17.62 -10.88 17.71
CA PHE A 413 16.76 -11.12 18.87
C PHE A 413 17.38 -10.62 20.18
N MET A 414 18.66 -10.95 20.43
CA MET A 414 19.34 -10.54 21.66
C MET A 414 19.72 -9.06 21.68
N LYS A 415 19.99 -8.44 20.52
CA LYS A 415 20.38 -7.03 20.43
C LYS A 415 19.20 -6.07 20.26
N ASN A 416 18.00 -6.58 20.02
CA ASN A 416 16.83 -5.75 19.83
C ASN A 416 16.49 -5.02 21.14
N LYS A 417 16.78 -3.71 21.17
CA LYS A 417 16.51 -2.84 22.33
C LYS A 417 15.01 -2.59 22.49
N THR A 418 14.29 -2.50 21.39
CA THR A 418 12.85 -2.33 21.38
C THR A 418 12.21 -3.69 21.55
N SER A 419 11.85 -4.03 22.79
CA SER A 419 11.25 -5.30 23.13
C SER A 419 9.89 -5.50 22.46
N VAL A 420 9.07 -4.46 22.39
CA VAL A 420 7.71 -4.50 21.84
C VAL A 420 7.69 -3.85 20.45
N GLY A 421 7.27 -4.63 19.44
CA GLY A 421 7.10 -4.13 18.09
C GLY A 421 7.47 -5.14 17.00
N PRO A 422 7.37 -4.72 15.71
CA PRO A 422 7.33 -5.64 14.58
C PRO A 422 8.58 -6.52 14.43
N THR A 423 9.76 -6.00 14.80
CA THR A 423 11.00 -6.79 14.74
C THR A 423 10.96 -7.98 15.71
N THR A 424 10.44 -7.78 16.92
CA THR A 424 10.30 -8.88 17.89
C THR A 424 9.26 -9.87 17.41
N GLU A 425 8.11 -9.39 16.94
CA GLU A 425 7.02 -10.23 16.43
C GLU A 425 7.49 -11.17 15.32
N HIS A 426 8.15 -10.64 14.29
CA HIS A 426 8.66 -11.47 13.19
C HIS A 426 9.77 -12.44 13.63
N LEU A 427 10.63 -12.05 14.57
CA LEU A 427 11.66 -12.97 15.08
C LEU A 427 11.04 -14.13 15.85
N VAL A 428 10.03 -13.86 16.68
CA VAL A 428 9.30 -14.88 17.41
C VAL A 428 8.46 -15.75 16.46
N GLY A 429 7.85 -15.16 15.43
CA GLY A 429 7.14 -15.88 14.36
C GLY A 429 8.04 -16.87 13.62
N ILE A 430 9.26 -16.46 13.28
CA ILE A 430 10.27 -17.35 12.70
C ILE A 430 10.63 -18.50 13.67
N PHE A 431 10.82 -18.21 14.95
CA PHE A 431 11.10 -19.26 15.95
C PHE A 431 9.95 -20.25 16.08
N ALA A 432 8.72 -19.78 16.16
CA ALA A 432 7.54 -20.63 16.21
C ALA A 432 7.42 -21.50 14.96
N SER A 433 7.67 -20.93 13.77
CA SER A 433 7.66 -21.67 12.51
C SER A 433 8.76 -22.73 12.47
N MET A 434 9.99 -22.41 12.88
CA MET A 434 11.07 -23.39 12.97
C MET A 434 10.75 -24.51 13.97
N LEU A 435 10.19 -24.18 15.13
CA LEU A 435 9.80 -25.14 16.16
C LEU A 435 8.54 -25.94 15.81
N ARG A 436 7.72 -25.47 14.88
CA ARG A 436 6.56 -26.22 14.41
C ARG A 436 6.89 -27.14 13.24
N PHE A 437 7.64 -26.64 12.26
CA PHE A 437 7.75 -27.30 10.95
C PHE A 437 9.08 -28.03 10.72
N LEU A 438 10.18 -27.67 11.40
CA LEU A 438 11.43 -28.44 11.24
C LEU A 438 11.24 -29.85 11.84
N PRO A 439 11.55 -30.92 11.08
CA PRO A 439 11.38 -32.29 11.56
C PRO A 439 12.18 -32.54 12.86
N PRO A 440 11.62 -33.24 13.86
CA PRO A 440 12.27 -33.44 15.17
C PRO A 440 13.71 -33.94 15.11
N ASP A 441 13.98 -34.95 14.28
CA ASP A 441 15.30 -35.59 14.15
C ASP A 441 16.23 -34.90 13.13
N SER A 442 15.83 -33.77 12.56
CA SER A 442 16.63 -33.06 11.56
C SER A 442 17.83 -32.33 12.19
N ALA A 443 18.93 -32.24 11.43
CA ALA A 443 20.10 -31.48 11.86
C ALA A 443 19.75 -29.99 12.07
N GLU A 444 18.82 -29.47 11.28
CA GLU A 444 18.30 -28.11 11.33
C GLU A 444 17.56 -27.83 12.63
N ARG A 445 16.69 -28.77 13.06
CA ARG A 445 15.98 -28.71 14.35
C ARG A 445 16.96 -28.73 15.51
N ILE A 446 17.90 -29.68 15.52
CA ILE A 446 18.91 -29.81 16.58
C ILE A 446 19.75 -28.53 16.69
N ARG A 447 20.20 -27.96 15.57
CA ARG A 447 20.96 -26.69 15.57
C ARG A 447 20.11 -25.53 16.11
N THR A 448 18.82 -25.49 15.78
CA THR A 448 17.90 -24.47 16.28
C THR A 448 17.71 -24.58 17.79
N LEU A 449 17.45 -25.78 18.32
CA LEU A 449 17.33 -26.03 19.76
C LEU A 449 18.63 -25.68 20.49
N ALA A 450 19.80 -26.01 19.94
CA ALA A 450 21.09 -25.67 20.53
C ALA A 450 21.27 -24.15 20.74
N LYS A 451 20.67 -23.30 19.91
CA LYS A 451 20.69 -21.83 20.08
C LYS A 451 19.92 -21.36 21.32
N PHE A 452 18.88 -22.10 21.74
CA PHE A 452 18.14 -21.80 22.96
C PHE A 452 18.83 -22.30 24.23
N VAL A 453 19.63 -23.37 24.12
CA VAL A 453 20.37 -23.97 25.24
C VAL A 453 21.70 -23.25 25.52
N GLU A 454 22.36 -22.69 24.49
CA GLU A 454 23.70 -22.10 24.63
C GLU A 454 23.76 -20.96 25.66
N LYS A 455 24.93 -20.79 26.30
CA LYS A 455 25.22 -19.77 27.32
C LYS A 455 24.23 -19.76 28.50
N GLY A 456 23.89 -20.94 29.00
CA GLY A 456 23.02 -21.06 30.17
C GLY A 456 21.61 -20.54 29.90
N TYR A 457 21.06 -20.83 28.72
CA TYR A 457 19.68 -20.51 28.34
C TYR A 457 19.34 -19.00 28.31
N GLU A 458 20.30 -18.13 27.97
CA GLU A 458 20.08 -16.67 27.96
C GLU A 458 18.89 -16.23 27.07
N LYS A 459 18.54 -17.04 26.04
CA LYS A 459 17.43 -16.79 25.11
C LYS A 459 16.08 -17.03 25.78
N LEU A 460 15.99 -18.05 26.65
CA LEU A 460 14.79 -18.30 27.45
C LEU A 460 14.53 -17.14 28.42
N GLY A 461 15.60 -16.62 29.04
CA GLY A 461 15.52 -15.41 29.86
C GLY A 461 14.92 -14.23 29.09
N ARG A 462 15.41 -13.99 27.86
CA ARG A 462 14.85 -12.94 26.99
C ARG A 462 13.39 -13.22 26.58
N LEU A 463 13.02 -14.46 26.25
CA LEU A 463 11.62 -14.81 25.92
C LEU A 463 10.67 -14.56 27.09
N VAL A 464 11.03 -15.00 28.31
CA VAL A 464 10.22 -14.77 29.52
C VAL A 464 10.13 -13.27 29.84
N GLN A 465 11.21 -12.52 29.63
CA GLN A 465 11.17 -11.06 29.74
C GLN A 465 10.15 -10.45 28.76
N LEU A 466 10.24 -10.80 27.47
CA LEU A 466 9.31 -10.28 26.45
C LEU A 466 7.86 -10.65 26.77
N ARG A 467 7.62 -11.89 27.21
CA ARG A 467 6.32 -12.35 27.67
C ARG A 467 5.74 -11.42 28.74
N ARG A 468 6.52 -11.12 29.78
CA ARG A 468 6.10 -10.24 30.88
C ARG A 468 5.72 -8.84 30.40
N GLU A 469 6.46 -8.32 29.43
CA GLU A 469 6.20 -6.99 28.87
C GLU A 469 4.92 -6.96 28.03
N TYR A 470 4.68 -7.96 27.18
CA TYR A 470 3.43 -8.09 26.43
C TYR A 470 2.23 -8.37 27.35
N ALA A 471 2.38 -9.26 28.34
CA ALA A 471 1.33 -9.57 29.31
C ALA A 471 0.93 -8.32 30.12
N ALA A 472 1.90 -7.52 30.57
CA ALA A 472 1.61 -6.27 31.29
C ALA A 472 0.86 -5.25 30.43
N ARG A 473 1.19 -5.13 29.13
CA ARG A 473 0.44 -4.26 28.19
C ARG A 473 -0.99 -4.77 27.99
N LEU A 474 -1.15 -6.08 27.80
CA LEU A 474 -2.44 -6.69 27.59
C LEU A 474 -3.33 -6.57 28.84
N GLU A 475 -2.77 -6.73 30.05
CA GLU A 475 -3.52 -6.58 31.31
C GLU A 475 -4.13 -5.19 31.48
N ILE A 476 -3.42 -4.13 31.06
CA ILE A 476 -3.93 -2.75 31.09
C ILE A 476 -5.16 -2.62 30.19
N ILE A 477 -5.07 -3.17 28.97
CA ILE A 477 -6.16 -3.13 27.99
C ILE A 477 -7.34 -4.01 28.44
N GLU A 478 -7.08 -5.21 28.95
CA GLU A 478 -8.11 -6.09 29.50
C GLU A 478 -8.87 -5.44 30.66
N ARG A 479 -8.17 -4.72 31.54
CA ARG A 479 -8.81 -3.99 32.64
C ARG A 479 -9.72 -2.87 32.13
N SER A 480 -9.27 -2.11 31.14
CA SER A 480 -10.11 -1.07 30.49
C SER A 480 -11.36 -1.69 29.86
N ILE A 481 -11.20 -2.77 29.09
CA ILE A 481 -12.32 -3.48 28.47
C ILE A 481 -13.29 -4.01 29.53
N GLU A 482 -12.80 -4.58 30.63
CA GLU A 482 -13.64 -5.09 31.71
C GLU A 482 -14.40 -3.97 32.45
N GLU A 483 -13.81 -2.78 32.58
CA GLU A 483 -14.48 -1.61 33.15
C GLU A 483 -15.59 -1.10 32.21
N GLU A 484 -15.32 -1.03 30.91
CA GLU A 484 -16.29 -0.65 29.88
C GLU A 484 -17.46 -1.65 29.82
N LYS A 485 -17.16 -2.96 29.82
CA LYS A 485 -18.18 -4.02 29.83
C LYS A 485 -19.16 -3.91 30.99
N LYS A 486 -18.73 -3.45 32.16
CA LYS A 486 -19.64 -3.27 33.31
C LYS A 486 -20.70 -2.19 33.09
N THR A 487 -20.45 -1.27 32.17
CA THR A 487 -21.37 -0.19 31.83
C THR A 487 -22.28 -0.52 30.65
N MET A 488 -22.03 -1.65 29.99
CA MET A 488 -22.73 -2.10 28.79
C MET A 488 -23.65 -3.28 29.09
N ASP A 489 -24.79 -3.36 28.41
CA ASP A 489 -25.60 -4.57 28.41
C ASP A 489 -25.02 -5.67 27.50
N ARG A 490 -25.67 -6.83 27.45
CA ARG A 490 -25.14 -7.97 26.71
C ARG A 490 -25.17 -7.77 25.19
N GLU A 491 -26.16 -7.05 24.67
CA GLU A 491 -26.26 -6.80 23.23
C GLU A 491 -25.17 -5.81 22.80
N GLU A 492 -24.98 -4.73 23.58
CA GLU A 492 -23.89 -3.78 23.38
C GLU A 492 -22.51 -4.44 23.49
N GLN A 493 -22.31 -5.36 24.43
CA GLN A 493 -21.05 -6.11 24.53
C GLN A 493 -20.79 -6.98 23.32
N GLU A 494 -21.82 -7.68 22.80
CA GLU A 494 -21.73 -8.52 21.61
C GLU A 494 -21.39 -7.68 20.36
N GLU A 495 -21.93 -6.47 20.24
CA GLU A 495 -21.61 -5.53 19.15
C GLU A 495 -20.16 -5.01 19.21
N MET A 496 -19.60 -4.88 20.41
CA MET A 496 -18.25 -4.34 20.65
C MET A 496 -17.14 -5.42 20.67
N GLU A 497 -17.47 -6.71 20.52
CA GLU A 497 -16.49 -7.80 20.63
C GLU A 497 -15.34 -7.66 19.63
N ASP A 498 -15.64 -7.25 18.40
CA ASP A 498 -14.63 -7.05 17.35
C ASP A 498 -13.68 -5.89 17.69
N GLU A 499 -14.19 -4.79 18.26
CA GLU A 499 -13.36 -3.67 18.72
C GLU A 499 -12.48 -4.07 19.91
N PHE A 500 -13.04 -4.78 20.88
CA PHE A 500 -12.29 -5.31 22.01
C PHE A 500 -11.20 -6.29 21.57
N PHE A 501 -11.48 -7.12 20.57
CA PHE A 501 -10.49 -8.00 19.98
C PHE A 501 -9.39 -7.22 19.26
N SER A 502 -9.74 -6.22 18.44
CA SER A 502 -8.78 -5.33 17.78
C SER A 502 -7.84 -4.65 18.78
N ARG A 503 -8.38 -4.11 19.88
CA ARG A 503 -7.57 -3.48 20.94
C ARG A 503 -6.59 -4.46 21.59
N ARG A 504 -6.97 -5.73 21.76
CA ARG A 504 -6.07 -6.78 22.27
C ARG A 504 -4.97 -7.12 21.26
N LEU A 505 -5.28 -7.14 19.96
CA LEU A 505 -4.28 -7.32 18.90
C LEU A 505 -3.26 -6.18 18.93
N ASP A 506 -3.71 -4.93 19.03
CA ASP A 506 -2.82 -3.75 19.12
C ASP A 506 -1.93 -3.76 20.38
N ALA A 507 -2.43 -4.37 21.46
CA ALA A 507 -1.65 -4.59 22.69
C ALA A 507 -0.56 -5.68 22.51
N GLY A 508 -0.65 -6.50 21.47
CA GLY A 508 0.29 -7.56 21.13
C GLY A 508 -0.15 -8.97 21.57
N LEU A 509 -1.46 -9.25 21.63
CA LEU A 509 -2.02 -10.56 21.97
C LEU A 509 -1.37 -11.70 21.16
N PHE A 510 -1.27 -11.55 19.84
CA PHE A 510 -0.70 -12.59 18.97
C PHE A 510 0.78 -12.85 19.27
N CYS A 511 1.54 -11.79 19.58
CA CYS A 511 2.94 -11.95 19.96
C CYS A 511 3.07 -12.72 21.28
N LEU A 512 2.25 -12.38 22.29
CA LEU A 512 2.22 -13.08 23.58
C LEU A 512 1.90 -14.57 23.38
N GLN A 513 0.85 -14.88 22.61
CA GLN A 513 0.48 -16.25 22.26
C GLN A 513 1.63 -16.99 21.57
N THR A 514 2.29 -16.34 20.60
CA THR A 514 3.41 -16.95 19.87
C THR A 514 4.63 -17.20 20.77
N ILE A 515 4.92 -16.28 21.72
CA ILE A 515 5.96 -16.49 22.73
C ILE A 515 5.63 -17.70 23.61
N ASP A 516 4.38 -17.81 24.06
CA ASP A 516 3.94 -18.91 24.93
C ASP A 516 4.00 -20.26 24.19
N VAL A 517 3.66 -20.29 22.89
CA VAL A 517 3.85 -21.47 22.02
C VAL A 517 5.33 -21.84 21.88
N VAL A 518 6.21 -20.86 21.65
CA VAL A 518 7.67 -21.10 21.57
C VAL A 518 8.19 -21.67 22.89
N LEU A 519 7.78 -21.11 24.03
CA LEU A 519 8.16 -21.61 25.35
C LEU A 519 7.64 -23.04 25.57
N ALA A 520 6.40 -23.34 25.19
CA ALA A 520 5.82 -24.67 25.33
C ALA A 520 6.54 -25.72 24.48
N TRP A 521 6.93 -25.38 23.24
CA TRP A 521 7.79 -26.24 22.42
C TRP A 521 9.12 -26.54 23.10
N LEU A 522 9.80 -25.51 23.62
CA LEU A 522 11.10 -25.68 24.28
C LEU A 522 10.99 -26.50 25.58
N ILE A 523 9.89 -26.36 26.32
CA ILE A 523 9.58 -27.18 27.51
C ILE A 523 9.37 -28.66 27.13
N ALA A 524 8.70 -28.93 26.03
CA ALA A 524 8.42 -30.30 25.58
C ALA A 524 9.68 -31.01 25.04
N GLU A 525 10.61 -30.26 24.45
CA GLU A 525 11.80 -30.79 23.76
C GLU A 525 13.03 -30.96 24.67
N ASP A 526 13.17 -30.16 25.73
CA ASP A 526 14.36 -30.17 26.59
C ASP A 526 14.03 -30.00 28.08
N ASP A 527 14.38 -30.99 28.89
CA ASP A 527 14.20 -30.95 30.36
C ASP A 527 14.98 -29.81 31.03
N GLY A 528 16.13 -29.43 30.46
CA GLY A 528 16.93 -28.29 30.92
C GLY A 528 16.18 -26.98 30.75
N ALA A 529 15.62 -26.75 29.56
CA ALA A 529 14.76 -25.63 29.23
C ALA A 529 13.50 -25.62 30.12
N ARG A 530 12.85 -26.77 30.33
CA ARG A 530 11.71 -26.90 31.26
C ARG A 530 12.05 -26.39 32.64
N ASN A 531 13.14 -26.87 33.23
CA ASN A 531 13.58 -26.44 34.55
C ASN A 531 13.92 -24.94 34.58
N LYS A 532 14.56 -24.44 33.53
CA LYS A 532 14.93 -23.02 33.47
C LYS A 532 13.72 -22.09 33.32
N VAL A 533 12.74 -22.44 32.49
CA VAL A 533 11.51 -21.64 32.35
C VAL A 533 10.75 -21.64 33.67
N LYS A 534 10.67 -22.79 34.37
CA LYS A 534 10.05 -22.88 35.69
C LYS A 534 10.73 -21.96 36.72
N GLU A 535 12.07 -21.96 36.76
CA GLU A 535 12.85 -21.05 37.60
C GLU A 535 12.56 -19.59 37.27
N LEU A 536 12.58 -19.22 35.98
CA LEU A 536 12.36 -17.85 35.53
C LEU A 536 10.96 -17.34 35.85
N LEU A 537 9.91 -18.17 35.72
CA LEU A 537 8.53 -17.81 36.06
C LEU A 537 8.35 -17.62 37.57
N ALA A 538 9.00 -18.48 38.37
CA ALA A 538 8.93 -18.42 39.84
C ALA A 538 9.44 -17.09 40.43
N ASP A 539 10.28 -16.33 39.71
CA ASP A 539 10.71 -14.98 40.12
C ASP A 539 9.54 -13.99 40.36
N ARG A 540 8.35 -14.28 39.83
CA ARG A 540 7.11 -13.51 40.05
C ARG A 540 5.95 -14.34 40.61
N ASP A 541 6.26 -15.45 41.29
CA ASP A 541 5.26 -16.40 41.79
C ASP A 541 4.35 -16.97 40.67
N GLU A 542 4.85 -17.00 39.43
CA GLU A 542 4.14 -17.58 38.28
C GLU A 542 4.58 -19.05 38.06
N ASP A 543 3.70 -19.85 37.48
CA ASP A 543 3.97 -21.24 37.07
C ASP A 543 3.57 -21.47 35.60
N PHE A 544 3.65 -22.71 35.11
CA PHE A 544 3.24 -23.03 33.73
C PHE A 544 1.74 -22.77 33.46
N GLY A 545 0.92 -22.54 34.48
CA GLY A 545 -0.48 -22.16 34.35
C GLY A 545 -0.68 -20.87 33.56
N VAL A 546 0.25 -19.91 33.63
CA VAL A 546 0.14 -18.67 32.83
C VAL A 546 0.29 -18.94 31.34
N LEU A 547 1.20 -19.86 30.96
CA LEU A 547 1.38 -20.29 29.56
C LEU A 547 0.18 -21.10 29.09
N ARG A 548 -0.29 -22.01 29.94
CA ARG A 548 -1.45 -22.86 29.66
C ARG A 548 -2.69 -22.02 29.39
N LYS A 549 -2.94 -20.98 30.19
CA LYS A 549 -4.09 -20.09 30.02
C LYS A 549 -4.08 -19.44 28.64
N THR A 550 -2.98 -18.79 28.26
CA THR A 550 -2.84 -18.12 26.96
C THR A 550 -3.02 -19.09 25.78
N ILE A 551 -2.40 -20.28 25.85
CA ILE A 551 -2.51 -21.27 24.77
C ILE A 551 -3.92 -21.86 24.71
N GLN A 552 -4.60 -22.03 25.84
CA GLN A 552 -5.99 -22.49 25.86
C GLN A 552 -6.93 -21.46 25.21
N GLU A 553 -6.75 -20.17 25.51
CA GLU A 553 -7.49 -19.10 24.84
C GLU A 553 -7.26 -19.10 23.33
N GLN A 554 -6.02 -19.38 22.90
CA GLN A 554 -5.71 -19.54 21.48
C GLN A 554 -6.44 -20.75 20.88
N ILE A 555 -6.42 -21.92 21.54
CA ILE A 555 -7.13 -23.14 21.11
C ILE A 555 -8.63 -22.89 20.94
N ASP A 556 -9.22 -22.14 21.86
CA ASP A 556 -10.65 -21.85 21.87
C ASP A 556 -11.04 -20.90 20.71
N GLY A 557 -10.10 -20.09 20.23
CA GLY A 557 -10.26 -19.17 19.10
C GLY A 557 -9.86 -19.74 17.73
N VAL A 558 -9.31 -20.96 17.64
CA VAL A 558 -8.95 -21.56 16.34
C VAL A 558 -10.20 -21.96 15.56
N ASP A 559 -10.29 -21.52 14.30
CA ASP A 559 -11.28 -22.03 13.36
C ASP A 559 -10.90 -23.43 12.84
N GLU A 560 -11.80 -24.39 13.02
CA GLU A 560 -11.64 -25.79 12.61
C GLU A 560 -12.18 -26.09 11.20
N ALA A 561 -12.69 -25.09 10.46
CA ALA A 561 -13.21 -25.30 9.11
C ALA A 561 -12.14 -25.87 8.16
N GLY A 562 -10.88 -25.45 8.33
CA GLY A 562 -9.73 -25.90 7.52
C GLY A 562 -8.95 -27.09 8.10
N GLU A 563 -8.17 -27.76 7.25
CA GLU A 563 -7.17 -28.76 7.70
C GLU A 563 -6.09 -28.11 8.57
N GLU A 564 -5.55 -26.97 8.15
CA GLU A 564 -4.54 -26.20 8.90
C GLU A 564 -5.03 -25.81 10.31
N GLY A 565 -6.30 -25.44 10.44
CA GLY A 565 -6.92 -25.10 11.72
C GLY A 565 -6.99 -26.31 12.65
N ARG A 566 -7.44 -27.46 12.14
CA ARG A 566 -7.48 -28.72 12.89
C ARG A 566 -6.09 -29.17 13.34
N GLU A 567 -5.09 -29.13 12.47
CA GLU A 567 -3.70 -29.45 12.82
C GLU A 567 -3.13 -28.49 13.87
N THR A 568 -3.44 -27.20 13.75
CA THR A 568 -3.01 -26.19 14.72
C THR A 568 -3.60 -26.48 16.09
N LYS A 569 -4.90 -26.78 16.16
CA LYS A 569 -5.57 -27.13 17.41
C LYS A 569 -5.00 -28.40 18.06
N GLU A 570 -4.74 -29.44 17.28
CA GLU A 570 -4.14 -30.69 17.76
C GLU A 570 -2.73 -30.46 18.33
N MET A 571 -1.90 -29.68 17.61
CA MET A 571 -0.56 -29.31 18.04
C MET A 571 -0.58 -28.52 19.36
N LEU A 572 -1.40 -27.47 19.45
CA LEU A 572 -1.51 -26.66 20.67
C LEU A 572 -2.03 -27.49 21.85
N SER A 573 -3.04 -28.34 21.61
CA SER A 573 -3.59 -29.24 22.63
C SER A 573 -2.54 -30.22 23.16
N THR A 574 -1.63 -30.68 22.29
CA THR A 574 -0.50 -31.53 22.68
C THR A 574 0.51 -30.76 23.53
N LEU A 575 0.87 -29.54 23.14
CA LEU A 575 1.79 -28.69 23.92
C LEU A 575 1.28 -28.40 25.33
N VAL A 576 -0.03 -28.18 25.50
CA VAL A 576 -0.66 -27.96 26.80
C VAL A 576 -0.41 -29.12 27.78
N GLN A 577 -0.30 -30.36 27.30
CA GLN A 577 -0.05 -31.52 28.15
C GLN A 577 1.34 -31.51 28.80
N PHE A 578 2.30 -30.79 28.21
CA PHE A 578 3.65 -30.63 28.77
C PHE A 578 3.73 -29.51 29.82
N LEU A 579 2.71 -28.65 29.90
CA LEU A 579 2.64 -27.52 30.82
C LEU A 579 2.01 -27.89 32.17
N VAL A 580 2.46 -29.00 32.78
CA VAL A 580 1.98 -29.52 34.07
C VAL A 580 2.99 -29.30 35.18
#